data_AF-W1VDG6-F1
#
_entry.id   AF-W1VDG6-F1
#
_cell.length_a   1.000
_cell.length_b   1.000
_cell.length_c   1.000
_cell.angle_alpha   90.00
_cell.angle_beta   90.00
_cell.angle_gamma   90.00
#
_symmetry.space_group_name_H-M   'P 1'
#
loop_
_entity.id
_entity.type
_entity.pdbx_description
1 polymer ?
#
loop_
_entity_poly.entity_id
_entity_poly.type
_entity_poly.pdbx_seq_one_letter_code
_entity_poly.pdbx_strand_id
1 'polypeptide(L)'
;MKVMAQIGMIMNLDKCIGCHTCSVTCKQAWTNREGTEYMWFNNVETRPGVGYPRSWEDQERWKGGWVRTANGRLVPRGGGRLRKLATIFANPQMPGVEDYYEPWTYEYDKLLSAPQNSATLPVARAKSQLTGQYMPTISWGPNWDDDLGGSMETLAEDPVLAGMNEKVRTEIDQAFMFYLPRICEHCLNPTCVAACPSGAMYKRSEDGIVLVDQDACRGWRMCVSA
;
A
#
# COMPACT_ATOMS: atom_id res chain seq x y z
N MET A 1 0.01 34.23 -13.96
CA MET A 1 0.57 32.89 -14.26
C MET A 1 1.69 32.62 -13.28
N LYS A 2 1.68 31.49 -12.56
CA LYS A 2 2.76 31.09 -11.63
C LYS A 2 3.40 29.82 -12.17
N VAL A 3 4.63 29.91 -12.65
CA VAL A 3 5.38 28.78 -13.21
C VAL A 3 6.16 28.10 -12.09
N MET A 4 6.10 26.77 -12.04
CA MET A 4 6.76 25.91 -11.06
C MET A 4 7.42 24.74 -11.80
N ALA A 5 8.38 24.06 -11.18
CA ALA A 5 9.05 22.90 -11.74
C ALA A 5 8.75 21.63 -10.91
N GLN A 6 8.69 20.48 -11.58
CA GLN A 6 8.59 19.17 -10.94
C GLN A 6 9.33 18.13 -11.78
N ILE A 7 10.09 17.26 -11.11
CA ILE A 7 10.69 16.08 -11.74
C ILE A 7 9.62 14.98 -11.78
N GLY A 8 9.19 14.61 -12.98
CA GLY A 8 8.29 13.49 -13.21
C GLY A 8 9.04 12.17 -13.34
N MET A 9 8.31 11.07 -13.19
CA MET A 9 8.81 9.72 -13.40
C MET A 9 7.94 8.99 -14.42
N ILE A 10 8.56 8.18 -15.28
CA ILE A 10 7.86 7.30 -16.22
C ILE A 10 8.41 5.90 -16.01
N MET A 11 7.52 4.93 -15.80
CA MET A 11 7.85 3.51 -15.70
C MET A 11 7.35 2.82 -16.96
N ASN A 12 8.26 2.27 -17.77
CA ASN A 12 7.88 1.54 -18.97
C ASN A 12 7.49 0.10 -18.60
N LEU A 13 6.18 -0.17 -18.58
CA LEU A 13 5.62 -1.47 -18.20
C LEU A 13 5.97 -2.60 -19.17
N ASP A 14 6.20 -2.28 -20.46
CA ASP A 14 6.63 -3.25 -21.48
C ASP A 14 8.02 -3.83 -21.18
N LYS A 15 8.84 -3.08 -20.43
CA LYS A 15 10.17 -3.53 -19.97
C LYS A 15 10.19 -3.97 -18.52
N CYS A 16 9.06 -3.92 -17.83
CA CYS A 16 9.00 -4.31 -16.42
C CYS A 16 9.04 -5.83 -16.31
N ILE A 17 9.92 -6.33 -15.45
CA ILE A 17 10.14 -7.77 -15.24
C ILE A 17 9.73 -8.24 -13.84
N GLY A 18 9.04 -7.40 -13.06
CA GLY A 18 8.53 -7.81 -11.75
C GLY A 18 9.60 -8.18 -10.72
N CYS A 19 10.85 -7.72 -10.84
CA CYS A 19 11.95 -8.23 -10.01
C CYS A 19 12.01 -7.70 -8.57
N HIS A 20 11.13 -6.75 -8.17
CA HIS A 20 11.08 -6.14 -6.84
C HIS A 20 12.37 -5.47 -6.31
N THR A 21 13.41 -5.31 -7.12
CA THR A 21 14.68 -4.67 -6.70
C THR A 21 14.46 -3.22 -6.23
N CYS A 22 13.53 -2.51 -6.88
CA CYS A 22 13.13 -1.16 -6.52
C CYS A 22 12.44 -1.11 -5.13
N SER A 23 11.63 -2.11 -4.79
CA SER A 23 10.98 -2.27 -3.49
C SER A 23 12.00 -2.52 -2.38
N VAL A 24 12.92 -3.46 -2.59
CA VAL A 24 13.94 -3.85 -1.59
C VAL A 24 14.89 -2.69 -1.28
N THR A 25 15.41 -2.02 -2.31
CA THR A 25 16.33 -0.89 -2.11
C THR A 25 15.66 0.26 -1.35
N CYS A 26 14.41 0.58 -1.68
CA CYS A 26 13.62 1.57 -0.96
C CYS A 26 13.38 1.17 0.51
N LYS A 27 12.99 -0.09 0.75
CA LYS A 27 12.78 -0.64 2.09
C LYS A 27 14.03 -0.50 2.95
N GLN A 28 15.19 -0.93 2.43
CA GLN A 28 16.45 -0.89 3.17
C GLN A 28 16.93 0.53 3.48
N ALA A 29 16.68 1.49 2.58
CA ALA A 29 17.07 2.87 2.79
C ALA A 29 16.13 3.64 3.74
N TRP A 30 14.81 3.35 3.72
CA TRP A 30 13.82 4.27 4.29
C TRP A 30 12.87 3.66 5.35
N THR A 31 12.46 2.41 5.20
CA THR A 31 11.35 1.81 5.99
C THR A 31 11.74 0.49 6.66
N ASN A 32 13.00 0.36 7.09
CA ASN A 32 13.53 -0.80 7.83
C ASN A 32 13.45 -0.64 9.37
N ARG A 33 12.74 0.37 9.87
CA ARG A 33 12.52 0.63 11.29
C ARG A 33 11.23 0.01 11.78
N GLU A 34 11.20 -0.35 13.06
CA GLU A 34 9.98 -0.75 13.78
C GLU A 34 8.89 0.33 13.66
N GLY A 35 7.64 -0.10 13.44
CA GLY A 35 6.49 0.73 13.06
C GLY A 35 6.37 1.00 11.56
N THR A 36 7.38 0.69 10.75
CA THR A 36 7.39 0.90 9.29
C THR A 36 7.76 -0.35 8.48
N GLU A 37 8.01 -1.47 9.15
CA GLU A 37 8.38 -2.76 8.56
C GLU A 37 7.31 -3.26 7.57
N TYR A 38 6.04 -2.98 7.83
CA TYR A 38 4.95 -3.32 6.92
C TYR A 38 4.80 -2.35 5.74
N MET A 39 5.45 -1.18 5.78
CA MET A 39 5.29 -0.09 4.79
C MET A 39 6.25 -0.26 3.60
N TRP A 40 5.69 -0.39 2.40
CA TRP A 40 6.45 -0.42 1.16
C TRP A 40 6.18 0.86 0.37
N PHE A 41 7.05 1.87 0.52
CA PHE A 41 6.94 3.14 -0.23
C PHE A 41 7.05 2.93 -1.74
N ASN A 42 7.82 1.92 -2.13
CA ASN A 42 7.84 1.38 -3.48
C ASN A 42 7.42 -0.09 -3.39
N ASN A 43 6.37 -0.44 -4.10
CA ASN A 43 5.85 -1.80 -4.20
C ASN A 43 5.60 -2.15 -5.67
N VAL A 44 5.66 -3.45 -5.99
CA VAL A 44 5.30 -3.96 -7.31
C VAL A 44 4.16 -4.94 -7.12
N GLU A 45 3.17 -4.87 -8.00
CA GLU A 45 1.97 -5.71 -7.97
C GLU A 45 1.88 -6.47 -9.28
N THR A 46 1.52 -7.75 -9.22
CA THR A 46 1.11 -8.50 -10.42
C THR A 46 -0.34 -8.17 -10.76
N ARG A 47 -0.62 -8.02 -12.05
CA ARG A 47 -1.96 -7.74 -12.57
C ARG A 47 -2.39 -8.81 -13.56
N PRO A 48 -3.65 -9.27 -13.51
CA PRO A 48 -4.71 -8.88 -12.55
C PRO A 48 -4.43 -9.31 -11.10
N GLY A 49 -4.92 -8.55 -10.13
CA GLY A 49 -4.61 -8.76 -8.71
C GLY A 49 -5.22 -7.70 -7.79
N VAL A 50 -5.23 -7.96 -6.49
CA VAL A 50 -5.83 -7.08 -5.47
C VAL A 50 -4.89 -5.99 -5.00
N GLY A 51 -3.58 -6.16 -5.20
CA GLY A 51 -2.56 -5.16 -4.90
C GLY A 51 -2.32 -4.90 -3.41
N TYR A 52 -1.64 -3.80 -3.11
CA TYR A 52 -1.17 -3.45 -1.77
C TYR A 52 -1.43 -1.95 -1.44
N PRO A 53 -2.22 -1.62 -0.39
CA PRO A 53 -3.08 -2.55 0.37
C PRO A 53 -4.14 -3.19 -0.54
N ARG A 54 -4.73 -4.30 -0.10
CA ARG A 54 -5.71 -5.05 -0.89
C ARG A 54 -6.86 -4.16 -1.33
N SER A 55 -7.25 -4.26 -2.59
CA SER A 55 -8.33 -3.49 -3.23
C SER A 55 -8.15 -1.97 -3.18
N TRP A 56 -6.91 -1.44 -3.12
CA TRP A 56 -6.66 0.00 -2.97
C TRP A 56 -7.32 0.88 -4.06
N GLU A 57 -7.62 0.31 -5.22
CA GLU A 57 -8.32 0.98 -6.33
C GLU A 57 -9.83 1.18 -6.09
N ASP A 58 -10.45 0.42 -5.18
CA ASP A 58 -11.87 0.55 -4.85
C ASP A 58 -12.15 1.84 -4.05
N GLN A 59 -12.45 2.92 -4.76
CA GLN A 59 -12.79 4.20 -4.15
C GLN A 59 -14.22 4.27 -3.63
N GLU A 60 -15.05 3.25 -3.85
CA GLU A 60 -16.31 3.13 -3.14
C GLU A 60 -16.11 2.59 -1.72
N ARG A 61 -15.09 1.76 -1.50
CA ARG A 61 -14.63 1.37 -0.16
C ARG A 61 -13.76 2.43 0.50
N TRP A 62 -12.64 2.80 -0.12
CA TRP A 62 -11.58 3.60 0.52
C TRP A 62 -11.83 5.11 0.54
N LYS A 63 -12.71 5.59 -0.34
CA LYS A 63 -13.07 7.01 -0.45
C LYS A 63 -11.87 7.95 -0.67
N GLY A 64 -10.81 7.49 -1.32
CA GLY A 64 -9.68 8.31 -1.74
C GLY A 64 -10.00 9.22 -2.94
N GLY A 65 -9.13 10.19 -3.17
CA GLY A 65 -9.20 11.11 -4.29
C GLY A 65 -10.22 12.25 -4.12
N TRP A 66 -10.46 12.93 -5.23
CA TRP A 66 -11.41 14.05 -5.34
C TRP A 66 -12.73 13.60 -5.95
N VAL A 67 -13.81 14.29 -5.60
CA VAL A 67 -15.08 14.24 -6.32
C VAL A 67 -15.49 15.65 -6.72
N ARG A 68 -16.02 15.78 -7.94
CA ARG A 68 -16.56 17.04 -8.46
C ARG A 68 -18.04 17.14 -8.11
N THR A 69 -18.43 18.18 -7.39
CA THR A 69 -19.81 18.46 -7.03
C THR A 69 -20.60 19.00 -8.24
N ALA A 70 -21.94 18.98 -8.15
CA ALA A 70 -22.81 19.49 -9.22
C ALA A 70 -22.55 20.97 -9.58
N ASN A 71 -22.15 21.79 -8.60
CA ASN A 71 -21.75 23.18 -8.80
C ASN A 71 -20.28 23.36 -9.28
N GLY A 72 -19.59 22.25 -9.62
CA GLY A 72 -18.26 22.26 -10.23
C GLY A 72 -17.08 22.38 -9.26
N ARG A 73 -17.30 22.40 -7.94
CA ARG A 73 -16.21 22.45 -6.95
C ARG A 73 -15.62 21.06 -6.73
N LEU A 74 -14.35 21.00 -6.35
CA LEU A 74 -13.70 19.77 -5.93
C LEU A 74 -13.75 19.64 -4.41
N VAL A 75 -14.13 18.46 -3.93
CA VAL A 75 -14.08 18.09 -2.51
C VAL A 75 -13.43 16.72 -2.38
N PRO A 76 -12.68 16.44 -1.29
CA PRO A 76 -12.18 15.09 -1.05
C PRO A 76 -13.35 14.11 -0.97
N ARG A 77 -13.22 12.92 -1.57
CA ARG A 77 -14.27 11.90 -1.61
C ARG A 77 -14.65 11.41 -0.21
N GLY A 78 -13.68 11.28 0.69
CA GLY A 78 -13.90 11.01 2.13
C GLY A 78 -14.64 12.13 2.88
N GLY A 79 -14.90 13.27 2.25
CA GLY A 79 -15.68 14.38 2.80
C GLY A 79 -14.92 15.70 2.90
N GLY A 80 -15.68 16.79 2.99
CA GLY A 80 -15.14 18.13 3.26
C GLY A 80 -14.62 18.30 4.69
N ARG A 81 -14.15 19.51 5.02
CA ARG A 81 -13.51 19.85 6.30
C ARG A 81 -14.35 19.46 7.53
N LEU A 82 -15.66 19.73 7.51
CA LEU A 82 -16.56 19.42 8.63
C LEU A 82 -16.68 17.92 8.89
N ARG A 83 -16.86 17.11 7.83
CA ARG A 83 -16.95 15.65 7.96
C ARG A 83 -15.65 15.07 8.50
N LYS A 84 -14.50 15.54 8.01
CA LYS A 84 -13.18 15.09 8.48
C LYS A 84 -12.94 15.41 9.96
N LEU A 85 -13.38 16.58 10.42
CA LEU A 85 -13.31 16.92 11.85
C LEU A 85 -14.25 16.06 12.70
N ALA A 86 -15.47 15.78 12.20
CA ALA A 86 -16.40 14.90 12.92
C ALA A 86 -15.89 13.46 13.06
N THR A 87 -15.09 12.98 12.10
CA THR A 87 -14.50 11.62 12.11
C THR A 87 -13.04 11.61 12.60
N ILE A 88 -12.55 12.67 13.23
CA ILE A 88 -11.13 12.76 13.62
C ILE A 88 -10.76 11.71 14.69
N PHE A 89 -11.69 11.42 15.60
CA PHE A 89 -11.47 10.47 16.69
C PHE A 89 -11.37 9.02 16.19
N ALA A 90 -12.17 8.67 15.17
CA ALA A 90 -12.12 7.37 14.52
C ALA A 90 -12.38 7.57 13.02
N ASN A 91 -11.35 7.34 12.20
CA ASN A 91 -11.46 7.45 10.75
C ASN A 91 -12.10 6.14 10.22
N PRO A 92 -13.36 6.18 9.72
CA PRO A 92 -14.06 4.97 9.30
C PRO A 92 -13.57 4.41 7.96
N GLN A 93 -12.73 5.13 7.22
CA GLN A 93 -12.13 4.69 5.96
C GLN A 93 -10.65 4.30 6.11
N MET A 94 -10.14 4.20 7.34
CA MET A 94 -8.74 3.86 7.55
C MET A 94 -8.51 2.38 7.22
N PRO A 95 -7.57 2.04 6.32
CA PRO A 95 -7.16 0.65 6.13
C PRO A 95 -6.53 0.11 7.42
N GLY A 96 -6.93 -1.08 7.81
CA GLY A 96 -6.37 -1.83 8.92
C GLY A 96 -5.08 -2.54 8.52
N VAL A 97 -4.38 -3.13 9.48
CA VAL A 97 -3.16 -3.89 9.18
C VAL A 97 -3.46 -5.13 8.34
N GLU A 98 -4.63 -5.72 8.53
CA GLU A 98 -5.16 -6.83 7.76
C GLU A 98 -5.34 -6.50 6.28
N ASP A 99 -5.57 -5.24 5.92
CA ASP A 99 -5.65 -4.82 4.51
C ASP A 99 -4.26 -4.75 3.85
N TYR A 100 -3.22 -4.59 4.66
CA TYR A 100 -1.82 -4.74 4.26
C TYR A 100 -1.38 -6.18 4.49
N TYR A 101 -0.70 -6.44 5.60
CA TYR A 101 -0.35 -7.74 6.16
C TYR A 101 0.17 -7.53 7.59
N GLU A 102 0.03 -8.54 8.45
CA GLU A 102 0.71 -8.54 9.75
C GLU A 102 2.20 -8.81 9.52
N PRO A 103 3.12 -7.87 9.82
CA PRO A 103 4.55 -8.10 9.61
C PRO A 103 5.07 -9.19 10.53
N TRP A 104 5.96 -10.05 10.01
CA TRP A 104 6.51 -11.19 10.74
C TRP A 104 8.03 -11.30 10.58
N THR A 105 8.63 -11.99 11.53
CA THR A 105 10.02 -12.44 11.51
C THR A 105 10.09 -13.92 11.89
N TYR A 106 11.29 -14.50 11.92
CA TYR A 106 11.50 -15.89 12.30
C TYR A 106 12.47 -16.00 13.47
N GLU A 107 12.29 -17.04 14.29
CA GLU A 107 13.24 -17.38 15.36
C GLU A 107 14.48 -18.11 14.83
N TYR A 108 15.32 -17.40 14.07
CA TYR A 108 16.53 -17.99 13.48
C TYR A 108 17.49 -18.56 14.54
N ASP A 109 17.57 -17.93 15.72
CA ASP A 109 18.45 -18.37 16.80
C ASP A 109 18.18 -19.81 17.27
N LYS A 110 16.93 -20.29 17.15
CA LYS A 110 16.58 -21.68 17.51
C LYS A 110 17.27 -22.72 16.63
N LEU A 111 17.64 -22.36 15.39
CA LEU A 111 18.39 -23.25 14.52
C LEU A 111 19.81 -23.48 15.03
N LEU A 112 20.35 -22.52 15.78
CA LEU A 112 21.72 -22.55 16.32
C LEU A 112 21.74 -23.01 17.78
N SER A 113 20.70 -22.70 18.55
CA SER A 113 20.62 -22.95 19.99
C SER A 113 19.84 -24.21 20.38
N ALA A 114 19.40 -25.02 19.41
CA ALA A 114 18.64 -26.23 19.70
C ALA A 114 19.46 -27.24 20.52
N PRO A 115 18.90 -27.86 21.58
CA PRO A 115 19.59 -28.90 22.33
C PRO A 115 20.00 -30.08 21.44
N GLN A 116 21.19 -30.65 21.68
CA GLN A 116 21.71 -31.80 20.92
C GLN A 116 20.75 -32.99 20.91
N ASN A 117 19.95 -33.16 21.97
CA ASN A 117 18.99 -34.23 22.15
C ASN A 117 17.54 -33.83 21.75
N SER A 118 17.37 -32.83 20.87
CA SER A 118 16.05 -32.45 20.38
C SER A 118 15.35 -33.63 19.71
N ALA A 119 14.12 -33.92 20.14
CA ALA A 119 13.35 -35.06 19.62
C ALA A 119 12.95 -34.91 18.14
N THR A 120 12.90 -33.67 17.65
CA THR A 120 12.59 -33.34 16.25
C THR A 120 13.59 -32.33 15.72
N LEU A 121 13.70 -32.26 14.39
CA LEU A 121 14.52 -31.27 13.72
C LEU A 121 14.06 -29.85 14.12
N PRO A 122 14.97 -28.94 14.53
CA PRO A 122 14.62 -27.57 14.85
C PRO A 122 14.17 -26.83 13.58
N VAL A 123 13.15 -25.99 13.73
CA VAL A 123 12.62 -25.14 12.67
C VAL A 123 12.46 -23.70 13.18
N ALA A 124 12.75 -22.72 12.34
CA ALA A 124 12.53 -21.32 12.66
C ALA A 124 11.05 -20.98 12.41
N ARG A 125 10.28 -20.83 13.48
CA ARG A 125 8.86 -20.50 13.41
C ARG A 125 8.64 -19.00 13.22
N ALA A 126 7.56 -18.65 12.53
CA ALA A 126 7.15 -17.26 12.36
C ALA A 126 6.65 -16.65 13.68
N LYS A 127 7.04 -15.40 13.91
CA LYS A 127 6.57 -14.56 15.00
C LYS A 127 6.09 -13.23 14.44
N SER A 128 4.95 -12.78 14.95
CA SER A 128 4.43 -11.44 14.67
C SER A 128 5.41 -10.38 15.18
N GLN A 129 5.74 -9.40 14.34
CA GLN A 129 6.49 -8.22 14.74
C GLN A 129 5.62 -7.21 15.50
N LEU A 130 4.29 -7.37 15.49
CA LEU A 130 3.37 -6.52 16.26
C LEU A 130 3.14 -7.03 17.68
N THR A 131 3.00 -8.34 17.85
CA THR A 131 2.61 -8.95 19.14
C THR A 131 3.73 -9.76 19.78
N GLY A 132 4.78 -10.11 19.04
CA GLY A 132 5.83 -11.03 19.47
C GLY A 132 5.38 -12.49 19.60
N GLN A 133 4.10 -12.77 19.35
CA GLN A 133 3.50 -14.09 19.48
C GLN A 133 3.80 -14.97 18.27
N TYR A 134 3.71 -16.27 18.48
CA TYR A 134 3.82 -17.25 17.40
C TYR A 134 2.66 -17.11 16.42
N MET A 135 3.00 -17.10 15.14
CA MET A 135 2.02 -17.20 14.07
C MET A 135 1.94 -18.68 13.65
N PRO A 136 0.78 -19.34 13.81
CA PRO A 136 0.63 -20.73 13.38
C PRO A 136 0.75 -20.86 11.85
N THR A 137 0.20 -19.88 11.13
CA THR A 137 0.23 -19.79 9.67
C THR A 137 0.36 -18.33 9.27
N ILE A 138 1.18 -18.05 8.25
CA ILE A 138 1.19 -16.76 7.57
C ILE A 138 0.08 -16.81 6.51
N SER A 139 -0.91 -15.92 6.59
CA SER A 139 -2.09 -15.94 5.73
C SER A 139 -2.06 -14.93 4.60
N TRP A 140 -1.17 -13.93 4.67
CA TRP A 140 -1.04 -12.89 3.65
C TRP A 140 0.34 -12.21 3.69
N GLY A 141 0.67 -11.45 2.65
CA GLY A 141 1.90 -10.67 2.53
C GLY A 141 1.75 -9.50 1.55
N PRO A 142 2.73 -8.60 1.44
CA PRO A 142 2.65 -7.41 0.60
C PRO A 142 2.68 -7.70 -0.92
N ASN A 143 2.98 -8.95 -1.29
CA ASN A 143 3.10 -9.43 -2.66
C ASN A 143 2.62 -10.89 -2.72
N TRP A 144 1.45 -11.15 -2.16
CA TRP A 144 0.92 -12.51 -1.97
C TRP A 144 0.43 -13.14 -3.28
N ASP A 145 -0.06 -12.30 -4.19
CA ASP A 145 -0.59 -12.64 -5.51
C ASP A 145 0.45 -12.49 -6.65
N ASP A 146 1.74 -12.53 -6.31
CA ASP A 146 2.85 -12.52 -7.27
C ASP A 146 2.71 -13.64 -8.30
N ASP A 147 3.06 -13.37 -9.55
CA ASP A 147 2.94 -14.29 -10.68
C ASP A 147 1.61 -15.09 -10.74
N LEU A 148 0.48 -14.41 -10.48
CA LEU A 148 -0.88 -14.97 -10.45
C LEU A 148 -1.10 -16.01 -9.33
N GLY A 149 -0.27 -16.02 -8.29
CA GLY A 149 -0.43 -16.86 -7.11
C GLY A 149 -1.79 -16.63 -6.43
N GLY A 150 -2.61 -17.68 -6.32
CA GLY A 150 -3.94 -17.54 -5.74
C GLY A 150 -4.90 -16.65 -6.55
N SER A 151 -4.63 -16.47 -7.85
CA SER A 151 -5.49 -15.67 -8.74
C SER A 151 -6.91 -16.23 -8.81
N MET A 152 -7.10 -17.55 -8.79
CA MET A 152 -8.45 -18.14 -8.84
C MET A 152 -9.32 -17.76 -7.65
N GLU A 153 -8.70 -17.43 -6.51
CA GLU A 153 -9.36 -16.99 -5.28
C GLU A 153 -9.55 -15.47 -5.25
N THR A 154 -8.65 -14.70 -5.84
CA THR A 154 -8.56 -13.23 -5.66
C THR A 154 -8.97 -12.41 -6.89
N LEU A 155 -8.99 -13.01 -8.08
CA LEU A 155 -9.27 -12.33 -9.35
C LEU A 155 -10.63 -11.63 -9.38
N ALA A 156 -11.64 -12.24 -8.75
CA ALA A 156 -12.98 -11.66 -8.65
C ALA A 156 -13.03 -10.39 -7.79
N GLU A 157 -12.00 -10.16 -6.97
CA GLU A 157 -11.87 -8.99 -6.10
C GLU A 157 -11.05 -7.86 -6.72
N ASP A 158 -10.48 -8.05 -7.93
CA ASP A 158 -9.77 -6.99 -8.66
C ASP A 158 -10.75 -5.88 -9.09
N PRO A 159 -10.64 -4.65 -8.53
CA PRO A 159 -11.57 -3.56 -8.82
C PRO A 159 -11.56 -3.12 -10.29
N VAL A 160 -10.44 -3.31 -10.99
CA VAL A 160 -10.31 -2.98 -12.41
C VAL A 160 -11.16 -3.94 -13.23
N LEU A 161 -11.06 -5.24 -12.95
CA LEU A 161 -11.86 -6.25 -13.67
C LEU A 161 -13.35 -6.09 -13.42
N ALA A 162 -13.75 -5.75 -12.19
CA ALA A 162 -15.15 -5.49 -11.85
C ALA A 162 -15.76 -4.31 -12.65
N GLY A 163 -14.92 -3.32 -13.03
CA GLY A 163 -15.33 -2.17 -13.83
C GLY A 163 -15.17 -2.34 -15.34
N MET A 164 -14.53 -3.43 -15.79
CA MET A 164 -14.31 -3.68 -17.22
C MET A 164 -15.56 -4.26 -17.89
N ASN A 165 -15.81 -3.83 -19.12
CA ASN A 165 -16.87 -4.40 -19.96
C ASN A 165 -16.48 -5.75 -20.60
N GLU A 166 -15.21 -6.12 -20.52
CA GLU A 166 -14.66 -7.35 -21.07
C GLU A 166 -14.48 -8.40 -19.98
N LYS A 167 -14.80 -9.66 -20.29
CA LYS A 167 -14.58 -10.78 -19.37
C LYS A 167 -13.18 -11.33 -19.55
N VAL A 168 -12.37 -11.23 -18.51
CA VAL A 168 -11.13 -11.99 -18.41
C VAL A 168 -11.47 -13.47 -18.27
N ARG A 169 -10.88 -14.30 -19.13
CA ARG A 169 -11.08 -15.75 -19.10
C ARG A 169 -10.07 -16.37 -18.13
N THR A 170 -10.51 -17.41 -17.43
CA THR A 170 -9.70 -18.16 -16.45
C THR A 170 -9.18 -19.47 -17.03
N GLU A 171 -9.00 -19.51 -18.36
CA GLU A 171 -8.47 -20.64 -19.10
C GLU A 171 -6.95 -20.49 -19.20
N ILE A 172 -6.21 -21.59 -19.01
CA ILE A 172 -4.74 -21.57 -18.90
C ILE A 172 -4.04 -21.04 -20.15
N ASP A 173 -4.59 -21.31 -21.33
CA ASP A 173 -4.08 -20.87 -22.64
C ASP A 173 -4.32 -19.39 -22.92
N GLN A 174 -5.12 -18.73 -22.08
CA GLN A 174 -5.43 -17.31 -22.15
C GLN A 174 -4.97 -16.55 -20.91
N ALA A 175 -4.18 -17.19 -20.06
CA ALA A 175 -3.55 -16.55 -18.92
C ALA A 175 -2.65 -15.40 -19.40
N PHE A 176 -2.78 -14.26 -18.74
CA PHE A 176 -1.92 -13.10 -18.94
C PHE A 176 -1.58 -12.50 -17.59
N MET A 177 -0.41 -11.87 -17.53
CA MET A 177 -0.05 -11.02 -16.42
C MET A 177 0.90 -9.91 -16.84
N PHE A 178 0.95 -8.84 -16.05
CA PHE A 178 2.01 -7.85 -16.13
C PHE A 178 2.29 -7.28 -14.74
N TYR A 179 3.38 -6.53 -14.62
CA TYR A 179 3.81 -5.98 -13.35
C TYR A 179 3.58 -4.48 -13.28
N LEU A 180 3.05 -4.01 -12.15
CA LEU A 180 2.75 -2.62 -11.87
C LEU A 180 3.59 -2.13 -10.68
N PRO A 181 4.80 -1.61 -10.92
CA PRO A 181 5.58 -0.90 -9.91
C PRO A 181 4.92 0.46 -9.62
N ARG A 182 4.75 0.82 -8.35
CA ARG A 182 4.13 2.07 -7.92
C ARG A 182 4.84 2.72 -6.74
N ILE A 183 4.76 4.04 -6.69
CA ILE A 183 5.25 4.91 -5.61
C ILE A 183 4.24 6.04 -5.35
N CYS A 184 4.57 6.98 -4.48
CA CYS A 184 3.80 8.22 -4.38
C CYS A 184 3.88 9.01 -5.70
N GLU A 185 2.72 9.38 -6.25
CA GLU A 185 2.62 10.14 -7.50
C GLU A 185 3.01 11.62 -7.40
N HIS A 186 3.28 12.11 -6.17
CA HIS A 186 3.60 13.51 -5.89
C HIS A 186 2.71 14.50 -6.67
N CYS A 187 1.39 14.29 -6.59
CA CYS A 187 0.40 14.93 -7.44
C CYS A 187 0.51 16.48 -7.47
N LEU A 188 0.01 17.10 -8.54
CA LEU A 188 -0.16 18.56 -8.59
C LEU A 188 -1.30 19.05 -7.67
N ASN A 189 -2.36 18.26 -7.55
CA ASN A 189 -3.47 18.48 -6.64
C ASN A 189 -3.63 17.31 -5.64
N PRO A 190 -2.70 17.17 -4.67
CA PRO A 190 -2.66 16.02 -3.77
C PRO A 190 -3.80 16.07 -2.76
N THR A 191 -4.72 15.11 -2.81
CA THR A 191 -5.85 15.03 -1.85
C THR A 191 -5.36 14.84 -0.42
N CYS A 192 -4.26 14.11 -0.26
CA CYS A 192 -3.64 13.83 1.02
C CYS A 192 -3.20 15.13 1.73
N VAL A 193 -2.69 16.13 1.00
CA VAL A 193 -2.39 17.49 1.53
C VAL A 193 -3.66 18.21 1.96
N ALA A 194 -4.71 18.15 1.12
CA ALA A 194 -6.01 18.74 1.45
C ALA A 194 -6.73 18.04 2.62
N ALA A 195 -6.31 16.82 2.97
CA ALA A 195 -6.90 16.01 4.01
C ALA A 195 -6.28 16.19 5.40
N CYS A 196 -5.01 16.59 5.46
CA CYS A 196 -4.27 16.71 6.71
C CYS A 196 -4.84 17.83 7.59
N PRO A 197 -5.44 17.54 8.77
CA PRO A 197 -6.04 18.57 9.61
C PRO A 197 -5.02 19.54 10.22
N SER A 198 -3.78 19.08 10.47
CA SER A 198 -2.71 19.93 11.01
C SER A 198 -1.95 20.73 9.95
N GLY A 199 -2.19 20.47 8.65
CA GLY A 199 -1.42 21.09 7.58
C GLY A 199 0.04 20.63 7.48
N ALA A 200 0.42 19.53 8.15
CA ALA A 200 1.79 19.01 8.16
C ALA A 200 2.26 18.46 6.80
N MET A 201 1.35 18.33 5.83
CA MET A 201 1.69 17.83 4.51
C MET A 201 1.70 18.98 3.51
N TYR A 202 2.73 18.99 2.66
CA TYR A 202 2.95 20.10 1.74
C TYR A 202 3.66 19.61 0.48
N LYS A 203 3.55 20.41 -0.58
CA LYS A 203 4.29 20.22 -1.84
C LYS A 203 5.38 21.27 -1.91
N ARG A 204 6.63 20.84 -2.05
CA ARG A 204 7.79 21.72 -2.18
C ARG A 204 7.70 22.54 -3.47
N SER A 205 8.08 23.81 -3.37
CA SER A 205 7.94 24.77 -4.46
C SER A 205 8.98 24.61 -5.57
N GLU A 206 10.17 24.15 -5.19
CA GLU A 206 11.35 24.10 -6.02
C GLU A 206 11.43 22.86 -6.91
N ASP A 207 10.84 21.74 -6.47
CA ASP A 207 10.91 20.44 -7.17
C ASP A 207 9.60 19.64 -7.18
N GLY A 208 8.54 20.16 -6.54
CA GLY A 208 7.23 19.53 -6.54
C GLY A 208 7.13 18.26 -5.69
N ILE A 209 8.11 17.91 -4.86
CA ILE A 209 8.02 16.73 -3.99
C ILE A 209 6.99 17.00 -2.89
N VAL A 210 6.06 16.07 -2.72
CA VAL A 210 5.07 16.07 -1.62
C VAL A 210 5.67 15.36 -0.42
N LEU A 211 5.69 16.01 0.73
CA LEU A 211 6.28 15.52 1.97
C LEU A 211 5.29 15.59 3.14
N VAL A 212 5.60 14.83 4.19
CA VAL A 212 4.98 14.92 5.51
C VAL A 212 6.03 15.46 6.48
N ASP A 213 5.81 16.65 7.01
CA ASP A 213 6.59 17.21 8.11
C ASP A 213 6.41 16.34 9.36
N GLN A 214 7.49 15.69 9.80
CA GLN A 214 7.44 14.78 10.95
C GLN A 214 7.27 15.53 12.28
N ASP A 215 7.73 16.77 12.38
CA ASP A 215 7.63 17.58 13.60
C ASP A 215 6.24 18.22 13.74
N ALA A 216 5.64 18.62 12.62
CA ALA A 216 4.28 19.17 12.58
C ALA A 216 3.18 18.10 12.54
N CYS A 217 3.52 16.86 12.18
CA CYS A 217 2.57 15.76 12.16
C CYS A 217 1.99 15.52 13.56
N ARG A 218 0.69 15.21 13.60
CA ARG A 218 -0.05 14.92 14.84
C ARG A 218 -0.73 13.56 14.82
N GLY A 219 -0.37 12.70 13.87
CA GLY A 219 -0.92 11.34 13.78
C GLY A 219 -2.42 11.28 13.51
N TRP A 220 -3.02 12.32 12.92
CA TRP A 220 -4.47 12.36 12.67
C TRP A 220 -4.96 11.33 11.66
N ARG A 221 -4.08 10.65 10.91
CA ARG A 221 -4.38 9.49 10.04
C ARG A 221 -5.50 9.69 9.00
N MET A 222 -5.93 10.94 8.77
CA MET A 222 -6.93 11.30 7.75
C MET A 222 -6.33 11.36 6.34
N CYS A 223 -5.01 11.48 6.22
CA CYS A 223 -4.32 11.53 4.94
C CYS A 223 -4.16 10.15 4.28
N VAL A 224 -4.27 9.06 5.05
CA VAL A 224 -4.14 7.69 4.55
C VAL A 224 -5.34 7.31 3.67
N SER A 225 -6.54 7.74 4.07
CA SER A 225 -7.81 7.47 3.35
C SER A 225 -8.19 8.55 2.34
N ALA A 226 -7.22 9.36 1.88
CA ALA A 226 -7.47 10.60 1.13
C ALA A 226 -6.92 10.60 -0.27
#